data_AF-A0A845D2D0-F1
#
_entry.id   AF-A0A845D2D0-F1
#
_cell.length_a   1.000
_cell.length_b   1.000
_cell.length_c   1.000
_cell.angle_alpha   90.00
_cell.angle_beta   90.00
_cell.angle_gamma   90.00
#
_symmetry.space_group_name_H-M   'P 1'
#
loop_
_entity.id
_entity.type
_entity.pdbx_description
1 polymer ?
#
loop_
_entity_poly.entity_id
_entity_poly.type
_entity_poly.pdbx_seq_one_letter_code
_entity_poly.pdbx_strand_id
1 'polypeptide(L)' 'MPDTKAKTNPRVRKAQGLKKTAHVSIGVTASDKQRIIEAAMFRQQKFTEFVRESVLQAVAQVEKEQTRQ' A
#
# COMPACT_ATOMS: atom_id res chain seq x y z
N MET A 1 50.50 -5.32 25.42
CA MET A 1 49.09 -5.18 25.86
C MET A 1 48.84 -3.70 26.14
N PRO A 2 47.65 -3.10 25.88
CA PRO A 2 46.66 -3.15 24.79
C PRO A 2 46.61 -1.74 24.10
N ASP A 3 45.90 -1.42 23.01
CA ASP A 3 44.45 -1.26 22.91
C ASP A 3 44.03 -1.20 21.44
N THR A 4 43.26 -2.23 21.09
CA THR A 4 42.54 -2.43 19.85
C THR A 4 41.52 -1.30 19.67
N LYS A 5 41.80 -0.31 18.81
CA LYS A 5 40.76 0.61 18.35
C LYS A 5 39.80 -0.14 17.46
N ALA A 6 38.76 -0.73 18.07
CA ALA A 6 37.60 -1.22 17.37
C ALA A 6 37.02 -0.06 16.55
N LYS A 7 37.16 -0.13 15.23
CA LYS A 7 36.45 0.74 14.30
C LYS A 7 34.96 0.43 14.46
N THR A 8 34.27 1.29 15.19
CA THR A 8 32.82 1.23 15.37
C THR A 8 32.17 1.31 13.99
N ASN A 9 31.65 0.17 13.51
CA ASN A 9 31.03 0.01 12.22
C ASN A 9 29.77 0.92 12.15
N PRO A 10 29.76 2.02 11.37
CA PRO A 10 28.64 2.93 11.35
C PRO A 10 27.68 2.43 10.28
N ARG A 11 26.82 1.46 10.60
CA ARG A 11 25.54 1.17 9.92
C ARG A 11 24.95 -0.14 10.43
N VAL A 12 24.66 -0.21 11.72
CA VAL A 12 23.41 -0.88 12.12
C VAL A 12 22.31 0.07 11.64
N ARG A 13 21.94 -0.03 10.35
CA ARG A 13 20.67 0.54 9.89
C ARG A 13 19.61 -0.24 10.66
N LYS A 14 19.15 0.31 11.79
CA LYS A 14 17.93 -0.12 12.45
C LYS A 14 16.93 -0.37 11.33
N ALA A 15 16.39 -1.59 11.23
CA ALA A 15 15.36 -1.93 10.27
C ALA A 15 14.28 -0.85 10.43
N GLN A 16 14.23 0.09 9.47
CA GLN A 16 13.12 1.01 9.34
C GLN A 16 11.91 0.09 9.31
N GLY A 17 11.05 0.19 10.33
CA GLY A 17 9.96 -0.75 10.53
C GLY A 17 9.32 -1.01 9.18
N LEU A 18 9.36 -2.28 8.74
CA LEU A 18 8.74 -2.68 7.48
C LEU A 18 7.31 -2.16 7.57
N LYS A 19 7.03 -1.05 6.88
CA LYS A 19 5.68 -0.53 6.79
C LYS A 19 4.92 -1.68 6.16
N LYS A 20 3.88 -2.18 6.85
CA LYS A 20 2.99 -3.24 6.36
C LYS A 20 2.14 -2.73 5.20
N THR A 21 2.79 -2.15 4.20
CA THR A 21 2.21 -1.50 3.04
C THR A 21 2.86 -2.18 1.84
N ALA A 22 2.15 -3.15 1.26
CA ALA A 22 2.54 -3.69 -0.02
C ALA A 22 2.29 -2.63 -1.08
N HIS A 23 3.29 -2.37 -1.94
CA HIS A 23 3.09 -1.58 -3.12
C HIS A 23 2.57 -2.50 -4.23
N VAL A 24 1.42 -2.16 -4.82
CA VAL A 24 0.79 -2.93 -5.89
C VAL A 24 0.66 -2.04 -7.11
N SER A 25 1.16 -2.52 -8.25
CA SER A 25 1.00 -1.86 -9.55
C SER A 25 -0.01 -2.63 -10.38
N ILE A 26 -1.00 -1.93 -10.93
CA ILE A 26 -2.08 -2.52 -11.72
C ILE A 26 -2.12 -1.80 -13.07
N GLY A 27 -2.15 -2.58 -14.15
CA GLY A 27 -2.40 -2.06 -15.49
C GLY A 27 -3.89 -1.82 -15.68
N VAL A 28 -4.26 -0.59 -16.02
CA VAL A 28 -5.64 -0.21 -16.40
C VAL A 28 -5.61 0.56 -17.70
N THR A 29 -6.72 0.55 -18.43
CA THR A 29 -6.84 1.36 -19.65
C THR A 29 -6.84 2.86 -19.31
N ALA A 30 -6.51 3.71 -20.29
CA ALA A 30 -6.56 5.16 -20.09
C ALA A 30 -7.98 5.64 -19.73
N SER A 31 -9.00 5.04 -20.35
CA SER A 31 -10.40 5.36 -20.08
C SER A 31 -10.81 4.99 -18.66
N ASP A 32 -10.40 3.83 -18.15
CA ASP A 32 -10.73 3.42 -16.78
C ASP A 32 -10.00 4.27 -15.76
N LYS A 33 -8.73 4.62 -16.01
CA LYS A 33 -7.99 5.54 -15.15
C LYS A 33 -8.73 6.86 -15.00
N GLN A 34 -9.24 7.42 -16.10
CA GLN A 34 -9.99 8.67 -16.08
C GLN A 34 -11.27 8.55 -15.25
N ARG A 35 -12.04 7.47 -15.44
CA ARG A 35 -13.25 7.20 -14.64
C ARG A 35 -12.96 7.07 -13.14
N ILE A 36 -11.84 6.43 -12.77
CA ILE A 36 -11.43 6.30 -11.36
C ILE A 36 -11.06 7.67 -10.78
N ILE A 37 -10.36 8.51 -11.55
CA ILE A 37 -10.01 9.88 -11.12
C ILE A 37 -11.29 10.71 -10.92
N GLU A 38 -12.22 10.68 -11.87
CA GLU A 38 -13.50 11.39 -11.77
C GLU A 38 -14.33 10.93 -10.58
N ALA A 39 -14.41 9.61 -10.33
CA ALA A 39 -15.09 9.06 -9.17
C ALA A 39 -14.45 9.50 -7.84
N ALA A 40 -13.11 9.54 -7.77
CA ALA A 40 -12.40 10.02 -6.59
C ALA A 40 -12.66 11.52 -6.35
N MET A 41 -12.65 12.35 -7.41
CA MET A 41 -12.97 13.77 -7.32
C MET A 41 -14.41 14.03 -6.89
N PHE A 42 -15.38 13.28 -7.44
CA PHE A 42 -16.78 13.38 -7.06
C PHE A 42 -17.00 13.11 -5.56
N ARG A 43 -16.25 12.15 -4.99
CA ARG A 43 -16.28 11.84 -3.56
C ARG A 43 -15.40 12.76 -2.70
N GLN A 44 -14.72 13.75 -3.31
CA GLN A 44 -13.78 14.65 -2.65
C GLN A 44 -12.65 13.90 -1.90
N GLN A 45 -12.24 12.74 -2.43
CA GLN A 45 -11.22 11.89 -1.83
C GLN A 45 -9.93 11.92 -2.64
N LYS A 46 -8.81 11.64 -1.97
CA LYS A 46 -7.56 11.39 -2.69
C LYS A 46 -7.68 10.10 -3.50
N PHE A 47 -7.16 10.11 -4.72
CA PHE A 47 -7.18 8.95 -5.62
C PHE A 47 -6.74 7.64 -4.93
N THR A 48 -5.63 7.66 -4.19
CA THR A 48 -5.10 6.48 -3.50
C THR A 48 -6.01 5.97 -2.38
N GLU A 49 -6.69 6.88 -1.67
CA GLU A 49 -7.63 6.53 -0.60
C GLU A 49 -8.90 5.92 -1.20
N PHE A 50 -9.42 6.54 -2.26
CA PHE A 50 -10.58 6.03 -3.01
C PHE A 50 -10.34 4.61 -3.55
N VAL A 51 -9.19 4.37 -4.19
CA VAL A 51 -8.83 3.04 -4.70
C VAL A 51 -8.72 2.04 -3.55
N ARG A 52 -8.07 2.42 -2.44
CA ARG A 52 -7.94 1.54 -1.26
C ARG A 52 -9.30 1.14 -0.69
N GLU A 53 -10.20 2.09 -0.49
CA GLU A 53 -11.55 1.83 0.02
C GLU A 53 -12.35 0.93 -0.92
N SER A 54 -12.28 1.21 -2.22
CA SER A 54 -12.98 0.41 -3.24
C SER A 54 -12.49 -1.04 -3.27
N VAL A 55 -11.17 -1.26 -3.14
CA VAL A 55 -10.60 -2.61 -3.06
C VAL A 55 -11.05 -3.32 -1.77
N LEU A 56 -11.02 -2.64 -0.62
CA LEU A 56 -11.47 -3.23 0.64
C LEU A 56 -12.97 -3.60 0.62
N GLN A 57 -13.80 -2.75 0.00
CA GLN A 57 -15.22 -3.03 -0.17
C GLN A 57 -15.45 -4.25 -1.07
N ALA A 58 -14.72 -4.36 -2.18
CA ALA A 58 -14.81 -5.51 -3.08
C ALA A 58 -14.39 -6.82 -2.37
N VAL A 59 -13.28 -6.81 -1.61
CA VAL A 59 -12.84 -7.98 -0.84
C VAL A 59 -13.91 -8.40 0.18
N ALA A 60 -14.46 -7.45 0.95
CA ALA A 60 -15.48 -7.75 1.95
C ALA A 60 -16.79 -8.27 1.32
N GLN A 61 -17.13 -7.87 0.09
CA GLN A 61 -18.27 -8.42 -0.64
C GLN A 61 -18.02 -9.88 -1.05
N VAL A 62 -16.85 -10.16 -1.62
CA VAL A 62 -16.45 -11.52 -2.01
C VAL A 62 -16.43 -12.47 -0.81
N GLU A 63 -15.91 -12.03 0.34
CA GLU A 63 -15.90 -12.83 1.58
C GLU A 63 -17.33 -13.16 2.06
N LYS A 64 -18.26 -12.21 1.98
CA LYS A 64 -19.67 -12.42 2.34
C LYS A 64 -20.36 -13.39 1.39
N GLU A 65 -20.06 -13.32 0.11
CA GLU A 65 -20.60 -14.24 -0.90
C GLU A 65 -20.08 -15.66 -0.70
N GLN A 66 -18.80 -15.82 -0.36
CA GLN A 66 -18.21 -17.13 -0.06
C GLN A 66 -18.78 -17.78 1.21
N THR A 67 -19.15 -17.00 2.21
CA THR A 67 -19.71 -17.53 3.48
C THR A 67 -21.17 -18.00 3.34
N ARG A 68 -21.84 -17.68 2.23
CA ARG A 68 -23.20 -18.15 1.92
C ARG A 68 -23.24 -19.45 1.12
N GLN A 69 -22.10 -19.92 0.63
CA GLN A 69 -21.94 -21.24 -0.01
C GLN A 69 -21.54 -22.29 1.02
#